data_AF-A0A1H3FMC0-F1
#
_entry.id   AF-A0A1H3FMC0-F1
#
_cell.length_a   1.000
_cell.length_b   1.000
_cell.length_c   1.000
_cell.angle_alpha   90.00
_cell.angle_beta   90.00
_cell.angle_gamma   90.00
#
_symmetry.space_group_name_H-M   'P 1'
#
loop_
_entity.id
_entity.type
_entity.pdbx_description
1 polymer ?
#
loop_
_entity_poly.entity_id
_entity_poly.type
_entity_poly.pdbx_seq_one_letter_code
_entity_poly.pdbx_strand_id
1 'polypeptide(L)' 'MEIYLNALFGIFSQSGFAGLSWGNLVMIGVASILLYLAIGKGFEPLLLVPIS' A
#
# COMPACT_ATOMS: atom_id res chain seq x y z
N MET A 1 -4.07 24.78 22.79
CA MET A 1 -3.39 24.57 21.50
C MET A 1 -2.61 23.25 21.48
N GLU A 2 -1.89 22.90 22.54
CA GLU A 2 -1.07 21.67 22.63
C GLU A 2 -1.83 20.35 22.44
N ILE A 3 -3.05 20.24 22.97
CA ILE A 3 -3.89 19.04 22.82
C ILE A 3 -4.17 18.71 21.35
N TYR A 4 -4.42 19.72 20.52
CA TYR A 4 -4.66 19.52 19.08
C TYR A 4 -3.39 19.09 18.34
N LEU A 5 -2.23 19.60 18.73
CA LEU A 5 -0.95 19.18 18.16
C LEU A 5 -0.59 17.74 18.55
N ASN A 6 -0.84 17.34 19.79
CA ASN A 6 -0.63 15.96 20.24
C ASN A 6 -1.61 14.99 19.56
N ALA A 7 -2.86 15.41 19.32
CA ALA A 7 -3.82 14.60 18.57
C ALA A 7 -3.39 14.40 17.10
N LEU A 8 -2.88 15.46 16.45
CA LEU A 8 -2.33 15.37 15.09
C LEU A 8 -1.10 14.44 15.03
N PHE A 9 -0.19 14.55 15.99
CA PHE A 9 0.96 13.65 16.10
C PHE A 9 0.56 12.20 16.39
N GLY A 10 -0.47 11.97 17.21
CA GLY A 10 -1.02 10.65 17.48
C GLY A 10 -1.57 9.99 16.21
N ILE A 11 -2.35 10.74 15.43
CA ILE A 11 -2.88 10.26 14.14
C ILE A 11 -1.74 9.95 13.17
N PHE A 12 -0.74 10.82 13.07
CA PHE A 12 0.38 10.61 12.15
C PHE A 12 1.22 9.39 12.53
N SER A 13 1.53 9.21 13.81
CA SER A 13 2.33 8.09 14.33
C SER A 13 1.60 6.75 14.35
N GLN A 14 0.28 6.72 14.49
CA GLN A 14 -0.53 5.51 14.34
C GLN A 14 -1.04 5.27 12.91
N SER A 15 -0.83 6.22 11.99
CA SER A 15 -1.29 6.06 10.61
C SER A 15 -0.54 4.92 9.91
N GLY A 16 -1.18 4.33 8.91
CA GLY A 16 -0.56 3.32 8.04
C GLY A 16 0.71 3.81 7.34
N PHE A 17 0.94 5.13 7.25
CA PHE A 17 2.17 5.71 6.73
C PHE A 17 3.35 5.58 7.72
N ALA A 18 3.10 5.66 9.03
CA ALA A 18 4.15 5.40 10.04
C ALA A 18 4.52 3.92 10.12
N GLY A 19 3.58 3.03 9.81
CA GLY A 19 3.82 1.59 9.67
C GLY A 19 4.36 1.15 8.31
N LEU A 20 4.65 2.08 7.40
CA LEU A 20 5.11 1.77 6.05
C LEU A 20 6.57 1.31 6.08
N SER A 21 6.76 -0.01 6.14
CA SER A 21 8.08 -0.62 6.08
C SER A 21 8.63 -0.63 4.65
N TRP A 22 9.95 -0.77 4.50
CA TRP A 22 10.58 -0.98 3.20
C TRP A 22 10.01 -2.21 2.46
N GLY A 23 9.66 -3.27 3.20
CA GLY A 23 9.01 -4.46 2.64
C GLY A 23 7.64 -4.16 2.04
N ASN A 24 6.85 -3.27 2.67
CA ASN A 24 5.54 -2.86 2.17
C ASN A 24 5.68 -2.11 0.84
N LEU A 25 6.68 -1.23 0.70
CA LEU A 25 6.96 -0.51 -0.54
C LEU A 25 7.32 -1.47 -1.69
N VAL A 26 8.17 -2.47 -1.42
CA VAL A 26 8.54 -3.49 -2.40
C VAL A 26 7.31 -4.31 -2.81
N MET A 27 6.47 -4.70 -1.86
CA MET A 27 5.25 -5.47 -2.13
C MET A 27 4.26 -4.69 -3.00
N ILE A 28 4.06 -3.39 -2.74
CA ILE A 28 3.25 -2.50 -3.58
C ILE A 28 3.82 -2.43 -5.00
N GLY A 29 5.15 -2.38 -5.15
CA GLY A 29 5.80 -2.42 -6.45
C GLY A 29 5.53 -3.73 -7.21
N VAL A 30 5.66 -4.87 -6.52
CA VAL A 30 5.39 -6.20 -7.10
C VAL A 30 3.91 -6.35 -7.48
N ALA A 31 2.99 -5.96 -6.60
CA ALA A 31 1.56 -5.92 -6.86
C ALA A 31 1.23 -5.12 -8.12
N SER A 32 1.81 -3.93 -8.26
CA SER A 32 1.62 -3.08 -9.45
C SER A 32 2.08 -3.76 -10.74
N ILE A 33 3.19 -4.50 -10.69
CA ILE A 33 3.70 -5.27 -11.84
C ILE A 33 2.76 -6.44 -12.17
N LEU A 34 2.31 -7.20 -11.17
CA LEU A 34 1.38 -8.32 -11.37
C LEU A 34 0.04 -7.84 -11.93
N LEU A 35 -0.46 -6.70 -11.45
CA LEU A 35 -1.69 -6.08 -11.91
C LEU A 35 -1.56 -5.59 -13.37
N TYR A 36 -0.38 -5.05 -13.74
CA TYR A 36 -0.06 -4.75 -15.14
C TYR A 36 0.01 -6.01 -16.02
N LEU A 37 0.58 -7.11 -15.54
CA LEU A 37 0.60 -8.37 -16.28
C LEU A 37 -0.81 -8.95 -16.47
N ALA A 38 -1.66 -8.83 -15.44
CA ALA A 38 -3.03 -9.29 -15.47
C ALA A 38 -3.89 -8.52 -16.47
N ILE A 39 -3.84 -7.18 -16.42
CA ILE A 39 -4.71 -6.31 -17.22
C ILE A 39 -4.07 -5.96 -18.57
N GLY A 40 -2.83 -5.49 -18.56
CA GLY A 40 -2.13 -4.98 -19.74
C GLY A 40 -1.64 -6.09 -20.67
N LYS A 41 -1.23 -7.24 -20.11
CA LYS A 41 -0.78 -8.40 -20.91
C LYS A 41 -1.77 -9.58 -20.93
N GLY A 42 -2.87 -9.51 -20.17
CA GLY A 42 -3.91 -10.53 -20.21
C GLY A 42 -3.53 -11.89 -19.62
N PHE A 43 -2.48 -11.97 -18.79
CA PHE A 43 -2.14 -13.19 -18.08
C PHE A 43 -3.21 -13.46 -17.01
N GLU A 44 -3.92 -14.59 -17.12
CA GLU A 44 -4.91 -15.10 -16.17
C GLU A 44 -5.57 -14.03 -15.26
N PRO A 45 -6.29 -13.05 -15.84
CA PRO A 45 -6.76 -11.87 -15.13
C PRO A 45 -7.72 -12.21 -13.98
N LEU A 46 -8.46 -13.31 -14.12
CA LEU A 46 -9.37 -13.82 -13.09
C LEU A 46 -8.65 -14.28 -11.82
N LEU A 47 -7.37 -14.66 -11.91
CA LEU A 47 -6.57 -15.15 -10.79
C LEU A 47 -5.54 -14.13 -10.30
N LEU A 48 -4.91 -13.38 -11.21
CA LEU A 48 -3.85 -12.44 -10.86
C LEU A 48 -4.36 -11.12 -10.26
N VAL A 49 -5.55 -10.64 -10.64
CA VAL A 49 -6.13 -9.40 -10.08
C VAL A 49 -6.51 -9.51 -8.60
N PRO A 50 -7.08 -10.64 -8.11
CA PRO A 50 -7.33 -10.81 -6.67
C PRO A 50 -6.07 -11.00 -5.82
N ILE A 51 -4.94 -11.39 -6.42
CA ILE A 51 -3.68 -11.66 -5.72
C ILE A 51 -2.83 -10.39 -5.59
N SER A 52 -2.85 -9.54 -6.62
CA SER A 52 -2.09 -8.28 -6.68
C SER A 52 -2.62 -7.23 -5.71
#